data_AF-A0A7V3D3F2-F1
#
_entry.id   AF-A0A7V3D3F2-F1
#
_cell.length_a   1.000
_cell.length_b   1.000
_cell.length_c   1.000
_cell.angle_alpha   90.00
_cell.angle_beta   90.00
_cell.angle_gamma   90.00
#
_symmetry.space_group_name_H-M   'P 1'
#
loop_
_entity.id
_entity.type
_entity.pdbx_description
1 polymer ?
#
loop_
_entity_poly.entity_id
_entity_poly.type
_entity_poly.pdbx_seq_one_letter_code
_entity_poly.pdbx_strand_id
1 'polypeptide(L)' 'MSQRESTLVWLKDLLEHLTQCHQRLQWAEDAETVRLVSETMLSDLERCKRLCESLHRRSVSRVHV' A
#
# COMPACT_ATOMS: atom_id res chain seq x y z
N MET A 1 20.56 3.93 -5.07
CA MET A 1 19.29 4.46 -4.54
C MET A 1 19.36 4.51 -3.03
N SER A 2 18.85 5.59 -2.43
CA SER A 2 18.67 5.71 -0.99
C SER A 2 17.52 4.81 -0.52
N GLN A 3 17.56 4.37 0.74
CA GLN A 3 16.49 3.55 1.32
C GLN A 3 15.13 4.27 1.29
N ARG A 4 15.12 5.61 1.30
CA ARG A 4 13.91 6.41 1.12
C ARG A 4 13.33 6.28 -0.28
N GLU A 5 14.15 6.35 -1.32
CA GLU A 5 13.71 6.18 -2.72
C GLU A 5 13.15 4.78 -2.94
N SER A 6 13.82 3.74 -2.46
CA SER A 6 13.29 2.37 -2.54
C SER A 6 11.96 2.21 -1.81
N THR A 7 11.78 2.88 -0.67
CA THR A 7 10.52 2.87 0.07
C THR A 7 9.39 3.58 -0.68
N LEU A 8 9.69 4.70 -1.34
CA LEU A 8 8.72 5.45 -2.13
C LEU A 8 8.32 4.71 -3.41
N VAL A 9 9.26 4.02 -4.06
CA VAL A 9 8.97 3.13 -5.19
C VAL A 9 8.05 2.00 -4.73
N TRP A 10 8.36 1.35 -3.61
CA TRP A 10 7.52 0.27 -3.10
C TRP A 10 6.11 0.76 -2.72
N LEU A 11 5.99 1.96 -2.15
CA LEU A 11 4.69 2.56 -1.86
C LEU A 11 3.88 2.82 -3.15
N LYS A 12 4.55 3.30 -4.20
CA LYS A 12 3.92 3.50 -5.51
C LYS A 12 3.40 2.18 -6.08
N ASP A 13 4.24 1.14 -6.11
CA ASP A 13 3.86 -0.18 -6.63
C ASP A 13 2.66 -0.76 -5.86
N LEU A 14 2.61 -0.55 -4.54
CA LEU A 14 1.50 -1.00 -3.71
C LEU A 14 0.18 -0.26 -4.02
N LEU A 15 0.26 1.04 -4.29
CA LEU A 15 -0.91 1.85 -4.70
C LEU A 15 -1.41 1.47 -6.10
N GLU A 16 -0.50 1.15 -7.02
CA GLU A 16 -0.85 0.61 -8.34
C GLU A 16 -1.55 -0.76 -8.20
N HIS A 17 -1.04 -1.64 -7.33
CA HIS A 17 -1.70 -2.93 -7.03
C HIS A 17 -3.11 -2.74 -6.45
N LEU A 18 -3.28 -1.85 -5.46
CA LEU A 18 -4.59 -1.53 -4.89
C LEU A 18 -5.58 -1.02 -5.95
N THR A 19 -5.10 -0.20 -6.89
CA THR A 19 -5.93 0.31 -8.00
C THR A 19 -6.39 -0.83 -8.91
N GLN A 20 -5.51 -1.78 -9.22
CA GLN A 20 -5.85 -2.96 -10.02
C GLN A 20 -6.81 -3.89 -9.29
N CYS A 21 -6.63 -4.12 -7.99
CA CYS A 21 -7.58 -4.87 -7.17
C CYS A 21 -8.96 -4.21 -7.15
N HIS A 22 -9.02 -2.88 -7.02
CA HIS A 22 -10.27 -2.15 -7.08
C HIS A 22 -10.97 -2.30 -8.43
N GLN A 23 -10.23 -2.21 -9.53
CA GLN A 23 -10.77 -2.46 -10.87
C GLN A 23 -11.31 -3.89 -10.99
N ARG A 24 -10.58 -4.90 -10.49
CA ARG A 24 -11.06 -6.30 -10.49
C ARG A 24 -12.36 -6.45 -9.71
N LEU A 25 -12.51 -5.77 -8.57
CA LEU A 25 -13.74 -5.75 -7.78
C LEU A 25 -14.93 -5.16 -8.53
N GLN A 26 -14.71 -4.14 -9.38
CA GLN A 26 -15.81 -3.50 -10.14
C GLN A 26 -16.48 -4.45 -11.13
N TRP A 27 -15.76 -5.47 -11.59
CA TRP A 27 -16.25 -6.46 -12.57
C TRP A 27 -16.37 -7.88 -11.98
N ALA A 28 -16.13 -8.04 -10.68
CA ALA A 28 -16.22 -9.34 -10.03
C ALA A 28 -17.69 -9.69 -9.74
N GLU A 29 -18.19 -10.72 -10.40
CA GLU A 29 -19.55 -11.25 -10.20
C GLU A 29 -19.59 -12.40 -9.17
N ASP A 30 -18.43 -12.99 -8.90
CA ASP A 30 -18.26 -14.10 -7.96
C ASP A 30 -17.93 -13.59 -6.54
N ALA A 31 -18.70 -14.08 -5.56
CA ALA A 31 -18.57 -13.72 -4.15
C ALA A 31 -17.20 -14.14 -3.54
N GLU A 32 -16.59 -15.21 -4.04
CA GLU A 32 -15.27 -15.67 -3.57
C GLU A 32 -14.16 -14.72 -4.00
N THR A 33 -14.15 -14.30 -5.26
CA THR A 33 -13.23 -13.30 -5.82
C THR A 33 -13.41 -11.96 -5.12
N VAL A 34 -14.66 -11.51 -4.92
CA VAL A 34 -14.95 -10.27 -4.17
C VAL A 34 -14.35 -10.35 -2.77
N ARG A 35 -14.53 -11.46 -2.05
CA ARG A 35 -14.00 -11.65 -0.70
C ARG A 35 -12.47 -11.66 -0.70
N LEU A 36 -11.84 -12.46 -1.56
CA LEU A 36 -10.39 -12.60 -1.62
C LEU A 36 -9.70 -11.29 -2.00
N VAL A 37 -10.21 -10.58 -3.01
CA VAL A 37 -9.67 -9.29 -3.45
C VAL A 37 -9.85 -8.24 -2.35
N SER A 38 -10.99 -8.22 -1.66
CA SER A 38 -11.22 -7.30 -0.54
C SER A 38 -10.25 -7.56 0.63
N GLU A 39 -10.05 -8.82 1.02
CA GLU A 39 -9.08 -9.19 2.07
C GLU A 39 -7.64 -8.81 1.70
N THR A 40 -7.29 -8.98 0.43
CA THR A 40 -5.99 -8.57 -0.12
C THR A 40 -5.83 -7.05 -0.05
N MET A 41 -6.85 -6.29 -0.46
CA MET A 41 -6.83 -4.83 -0.39
C MET A 41 -6.71 -4.30 1.04
N LEU A 42 -7.42 -4.89 2.00
CA LEU A 42 -7.31 -4.52 3.42
C LEU A 42 -5.88 -4.75 3.94
N SER A 43 -5.29 -5.89 3.59
CA SER A 43 -3.92 -6.21 3.97
C SER A 43 -2.89 -5.24 3.37
N ASP A 44 -3.10 -4.83 2.11
CA ASP A 44 -2.25 -3.85 1.44
C ASP A 44 -2.43 -2.44 2.01
N LEU A 45 -3.65 -2.01 2.36
CA LEU A 45 -3.89 -0.74 3.05
C LEU A 45 -3.17 -0.68 4.40
N GLU A 46 -3.18 -1.77 5.17
CA GLU A 46 -2.45 -1.88 6.43
C GLU A 46 -0.92 -1.75 6.21
N ARG A 47 -0.39 -2.36 5.15
CA ARG A 47 1.03 -2.21 4.75
C ARG A 47 1.36 -0.77 4.36
N CYS A 48 0.51 -0.15 3.53
CA CYS A 48 0.60 1.26 3.16
C CYS A 48 0.68 2.15 4.40
N LYS A 49 -0.22 1.96 5.37
CA LYS A 49 -0.22 2.70 6.64
C LYS A 49 1.11 2.56 7.38
N ARG A 50 1.60 1.33 7.58
CA ARG A 50 2.87 1.07 8.27
C ARG A 50 4.08 1.69 7.57
N LEU A 51 4.09 1.69 6.24
CA LEU A 51 5.14 2.38 5.46
C LEU A 51 5.11 3.88 5.64
N CYS A 52 3.92 4.49 5.53
CA CYS A 52 3.73 5.91 5.72
C CYS A 52 4.16 6.33 7.13
N GLU A 53 3.78 5.57 8.16
CA GLU A 53 4.25 5.80 9.53
C GLU A 53 5.78 5.69 9.65
N SER A 54 6.39 4.71 9.00
CA SER A 54 7.85 4.51 9.03
C SER A 54 8.59 5.66 8.34
N LEU A 55 8.08 6.14 7.20
CA LEU A 55 8.59 7.31 6.50
C LEU A 55 8.42 8.58 7.33
N HIS A 56 7.26 8.74 7.98
CA HIS A 56 6.95 9.88 8.84
C HIS A 56 7.88 9.92 10.06
N ARG A 57 8.03 8.81 10.78
CA ARG A 57 8.98 8.69 11.91
C ARG A 57 10.39 9.08 11.49
N ARG A 58 10.88 8.55 10.37
CA ARG A 58 12.21 8.87 9.84
C ARG A 58 12.35 10.34 9.43
N SER A 59 11.29 10.97 8.92
CA SER A 59 11.33 12.41 8.62
C SER A 59 11.37 13.26 9.89
N VAL A 60 10.61 12.90 10.93
CA VAL A 60 10.57 13.62 12.20
C VAL A 60 11.89 13.49 12.95
N SER A 61 12.49 12.30 12.97
CA SER A 61 13.81 12.07 13.60
C SER A 61 14.95 12.85 12.93
N ARG A 62 14.79 13.24 11.67
CA ARG A 62 15.82 13.98 10.91
C ARG A 62 15.78 15.50 11.13
N VAL A 63 14.74 16.00 11.80
CA VAL A 63 14.55 17.44 12.13
C VAL A 63 15.04 17.76 13.55
N HIS A 64 15.28 16.75 14.39
CA HIS A 64 15.74 16.89 15.78
C HIS A 64 17.26 16.67 15.97
N VAL A 65 18.04 16.65 14.89
CA VAL A 65 19.51 16.56 14.92
C VAL A 65 20.11 17.82 14.29
#